data_AF-A0A454VXN9-F1
#
_entry.id   AF-A0A454VXN9-F1
#
_cell.length_a   1.000
_cell.length_b   1.000
_cell.length_c   1.000
_cell.angle_alpha   90.00
_cell.angle_beta   90.00
_cell.angle_gamma   90.00
#
_symmetry.space_group_name_H-M   'P 1'
#
loop_
_entity.id
_entity.type
_entity.pdbx_description
1 polymer ?
#
loop_
_entity_poly.entity_id
_entity_poly.type
_entity_poly.pdbx_seq_one_letter_code
_entity_poly.pdbx_strand_id
1 'polypeptide(L)'
;MDTGAEVVVVGGGAAGLSLAWRLLSPPDGVPVPRVTLVEAPPGPLRPPERTWCFWEAGPGAYDSLLTASWNGLRVRGPDGSGPVRSLGGLRYKMLRSGDFERGLRPRLSALRRVEAVVEEVADGPDGAVVVCRTAGGTVSRLPARWVFDSRPPAVAPPARTVLLQHFRGLFVRTGRPVFAPDAVELMDFRTPQPAHGLSFGYVLPVSPYEALVEYTEFG
;
A
#
# COMPACT_ATOMS: atom_id res chain seq x y z
N MET A 1 -33.58 -0.74 16.20
CA MET A 1 -32.57 -1.78 15.90
C MET A 1 -31.37 -1.12 15.25
N ASP A 2 -30.65 -0.27 15.98
CA ASP A 2 -29.62 0.60 15.38
C ASP A 2 -28.39 0.68 16.29
N THR A 3 -27.39 -0.16 16.00
CA THR A 3 -26.01 -0.02 16.50
C THR A 3 -24.99 -0.48 15.45
N GLY A 4 -25.40 -0.65 14.18
CA GLY A 4 -24.53 -1.07 13.09
C GLY A 4 -23.59 0.05 12.64
N ALA A 5 -22.37 -0.32 12.26
CA ALA A 5 -21.54 0.58 11.46
C ALA A 5 -22.27 0.86 10.14
N GLU A 6 -22.18 2.07 9.61
CA GLU A 6 -22.68 2.31 8.25
C GLU A 6 -21.73 1.67 7.23
N VAL A 7 -20.42 1.74 7.51
CA VAL A 7 -19.36 1.19 6.69
C VAL A 7 -18.46 0.29 7.52
N VAL A 8 -18.20 -0.92 7.06
CA VAL A 8 -17.10 -1.77 7.55
C VAL A 8 -16.01 -1.82 6.48
N VAL A 9 -14.77 -1.51 6.89
CA VAL A 9 -13.58 -1.67 6.05
C VAL A 9 -12.81 -2.88 6.59
N VAL A 10 -12.55 -3.88 5.75
CA VAL A 10 -11.76 -5.06 6.10
C VAL A 10 -10.36 -4.93 5.53
N GLY A 11 -9.36 -4.91 6.41
CA GLY A 11 -7.94 -4.79 6.09
C GLY A 11 -7.38 -3.39 6.33
N GLY A 12 -6.37 -3.27 7.19
CA GLY A 12 -5.63 -2.04 7.48
C GLY A 12 -4.45 -1.76 6.54
N GLY A 13 -4.53 -2.19 5.28
CA GLY A 13 -3.50 -1.91 4.27
C GLY A 13 -3.68 -0.54 3.60
N ALA A 14 -2.90 -0.27 2.53
CA ALA A 14 -2.98 0.97 1.76
C ALA A 14 -4.42 1.31 1.33
N ALA A 15 -5.14 0.34 0.76
CA ALA A 15 -6.51 0.54 0.29
C ALA A 15 -7.47 0.89 1.43
N GLY A 16 -7.51 0.06 2.49
CA GLY A 16 -8.42 0.26 3.61
C GLY A 16 -8.13 1.52 4.42
N LEU A 17 -6.87 1.82 4.72
CA LEU A 17 -6.49 3.03 5.46
C LEU A 17 -6.74 4.30 4.64
N SER A 18 -6.47 4.29 3.33
CA SER A 18 -6.76 5.42 2.45
C SER A 18 -8.27 5.68 2.34
N LEU A 19 -9.08 4.62 2.23
CA LEU A 19 -10.53 4.72 2.21
C LEU A 19 -11.07 5.26 3.55
N ALA A 20 -10.65 4.66 4.67
CA ALA A 20 -11.04 5.10 6.00
C ALA A 20 -10.67 6.57 6.23
N TRP A 21 -9.49 6.99 5.80
CA TRP A 21 -9.10 8.40 5.85
C TRP A 21 -10.09 9.27 5.09
N ARG A 22 -10.38 8.98 3.82
CA ARG A 22 -11.33 9.75 2.99
C ARG A 22 -12.73 9.80 3.59
N LEU A 23 -13.25 8.68 4.09
CA LEU A 23 -14.57 8.62 4.73
C LEU A 23 -14.66 9.53 5.97
N LEU A 24 -13.55 9.74 6.68
CA LEU A 24 -13.50 10.61 7.85
C LEU A 24 -13.28 12.10 7.55
N SER A 25 -13.13 12.49 6.28
CA SER A 25 -13.39 13.89 5.88
C SER A 25 -14.03 13.91 4.51
N PRO A 26 -15.35 13.69 4.47
CA PRO A 26 -16.11 13.79 3.25
C PRO A 26 -16.21 15.26 2.80
N PRO A 27 -16.69 15.52 1.57
CA PRO A 27 -16.93 16.89 1.11
C PRO A 27 -17.89 17.67 2.01
N ASP A 28 -17.85 19.00 1.93
CA ASP A 28 -18.73 19.88 2.71
C ASP A 28 -20.20 19.52 2.51
N GLY A 29 -20.95 19.49 3.61
CA GLY A 29 -22.37 19.13 3.62
C GLY A 29 -22.67 17.63 3.62
N VAL A 30 -21.65 16.76 3.51
CA VAL A 30 -21.81 15.30 3.64
C VAL A 30 -21.50 14.86 5.07
N PRO A 31 -22.40 14.13 5.76
CA PRO A 31 -22.12 13.65 7.10
C PRO A 31 -21.02 12.58 7.10
N VAL A 32 -20.20 12.57 8.15
CA VAL A 32 -19.20 11.52 8.36
C VAL A 32 -19.92 10.22 8.72
N PRO A 33 -19.75 9.12 7.95
CA PRO A 33 -20.39 7.84 8.25
C PRO A 33 -19.75 7.18 9.48
N ARG A 34 -20.51 6.30 10.15
CA ARG A 34 -19.96 5.44 11.20
C ARG A 34 -19.10 4.34 10.57
N VAL A 35 -17.78 4.45 10.69
CA VAL A 35 -16.83 3.49 10.12
C VAL A 35 -16.33 2.51 11.18
N THR A 36 -16.30 1.22 10.85
CA THR A 36 -15.54 0.21 11.59
C THR A 36 -14.42 -0.35 10.71
N LEU A 37 -13.18 -0.26 11.18
CA LEU A 37 -12.03 -0.91 10.53
C LEU A 37 -11.77 -2.25 11.23
N VAL A 38 -11.86 -3.35 10.49
CA VAL A 38 -11.49 -4.68 10.97
C VAL A 38 -10.12 -5.03 10.43
N GLU A 39 -9.18 -5.34 11.31
CA GLU A 39 -7.83 -5.72 10.94
C GLU A 39 -7.42 -7.00 11.68
N ALA A 40 -6.69 -7.88 10.99
CA ALA A 40 -6.19 -9.10 11.60
C ALA A 40 -5.16 -8.78 12.71
N PRO A 41 -5.10 -9.55 13.80
CA PRO A 41 -4.10 -9.38 14.85
C PRO A 41 -2.66 -9.56 14.32
N PRO A 42 -1.63 -9.15 15.09
CA PRO A 42 -0.23 -9.40 14.72
C PRO A 42 -0.01 -10.89 14.42
N GLY A 43 0.59 -11.19 13.26
CA GLY A 43 0.78 -12.56 12.80
C GLY A 43 0.74 -12.68 11.27
N PRO A 44 0.58 -13.90 10.72
CA PRO A 44 0.69 -14.17 9.28
C PRO A 44 -0.28 -13.35 8.40
N LEU A 45 -1.42 -12.93 8.96
CA LEU A 45 -2.44 -12.14 8.26
C LEU A 45 -2.20 -10.63 8.35
N ARG A 46 -1.30 -10.16 9.22
CA ARG A 46 -0.89 -8.75 9.31
C ARG A 46 0.51 -8.63 8.70
N PRO A 47 0.62 -8.12 7.45
CA PRO A 47 1.91 -8.07 6.77
C PRO A 47 2.90 -7.16 7.51
N PRO A 48 4.22 -7.39 7.36
CA PRO A 48 5.22 -6.47 7.88
C PRO A 48 5.11 -5.11 7.18
N GLU A 49 5.82 -4.11 7.72
CA GLU A 49 5.89 -2.78 7.12
C GLU A 49 6.26 -2.85 5.64
N ARG A 50 5.50 -2.11 4.82
CA ARG A 50 5.66 -2.07 3.36
C ARG A 50 6.15 -0.71 2.91
N THR A 51 6.80 -0.70 1.75
CA THR A 51 7.07 0.50 1.00
C THR A 51 6.03 0.59 -0.12
N TRP A 52 5.35 1.72 -0.24
CA TRP A 52 4.44 2.02 -1.33
C TRP A 52 4.99 3.17 -2.15
N CYS A 53 5.08 2.98 -3.46
CA CYS A 53 5.44 4.05 -4.37
C CYS A 53 4.32 4.32 -5.36
N PHE A 54 4.05 5.59 -5.64
CA PHE A 54 2.95 6.03 -6.48
C PHE A 54 3.31 7.28 -7.26
N TRP A 55 2.52 7.57 -8.29
CA TRP A 55 2.67 8.73 -9.16
C TRP A 55 1.60 9.76 -8.83
N GLU A 56 1.98 11.02 -8.73
CA GLU A 56 1.02 12.10 -8.49
C GLU A 56 1.51 13.40 -9.12
N ALA A 57 0.57 14.15 -9.70
CA ALA A 57 0.85 15.48 -10.22
C ALA A 57 0.68 16.52 -9.11
N GLY A 58 1.67 17.39 -8.95
CA GLY A 58 1.61 18.46 -7.94
C GLY A 58 1.59 17.95 -6.48
N PRO A 59 1.12 18.81 -5.55
CA PRO A 59 1.03 18.49 -4.14
C PRO A 59 -0.08 17.47 -3.86
N GLY A 60 0.21 16.53 -2.97
CA GLY A 60 -0.68 15.45 -2.56
C GLY A 60 -1.16 15.55 -1.13
N ALA A 61 -2.26 14.87 -0.84
CA ALA A 61 -2.82 14.78 0.51
C ALA A 61 -1.88 14.12 1.53
N TYR A 62 -0.90 13.36 1.05
CA TYR A 62 0.03 12.59 1.88
C TYR A 62 1.45 13.17 1.86
N ASP A 63 1.65 14.37 1.32
CA ASP A 63 2.98 14.95 1.11
C ASP A 63 3.77 15.10 2.42
N SER A 64 3.08 15.43 3.52
CA SER A 64 3.70 15.53 4.84
C SER A 64 4.14 14.18 5.43
N LEU A 65 3.74 13.06 4.81
CA LEU A 65 4.03 11.70 5.27
C LEU A 65 5.06 11.00 4.38
N LEU A 66 5.49 11.63 3.28
CA LEU A 66 6.39 11.03 2.30
C LEU A 66 7.76 10.73 2.91
N THR A 67 8.26 9.54 2.63
CA THR A 67 9.64 9.15 2.91
C THR A 67 10.59 9.79 1.90
N ALA A 68 10.19 9.84 0.62
CA ALA A 68 10.95 10.47 -0.45
C ALA A 68 10.06 10.83 -1.64
N SER A 69 10.54 11.74 -2.49
CA SER A 69 9.86 12.09 -3.73
C SER A 69 10.82 12.58 -4.80
N TRP A 70 10.71 12.03 -6.01
CA TRP A 70 11.60 12.25 -7.12
C TRP A 70 10.88 12.87 -8.32
N ASN A 71 11.61 13.72 -9.06
CA ASN A 71 11.21 14.20 -10.39
C ASN A 71 12.09 13.56 -11.49
N GLY A 72 13.29 13.08 -11.15
CA GLY A 72 14.13 12.34 -12.07
C GLY A 72 13.78 10.84 -12.10
N LEU A 73 13.86 10.25 -13.28
CA LEU A 73 13.77 8.81 -13.47
C LEU A 73 14.76 8.33 -14.52
N ARG A 74 15.37 7.18 -14.27
CA ARG A 74 16.20 6.46 -15.24
C ARG A 74 15.65 5.05 -15.47
N VAL A 75 15.62 4.67 -16.74
CA VAL A 75 15.57 3.27 -17.20
C VAL A 75 16.90 2.98 -17.86
N ARG A 76 17.58 1.94 -17.39
CA ARG A 76 18.91 1.55 -17.83
C ARG A 76 18.84 0.25 -18.62
N GLY A 77 19.31 0.29 -19.86
CA GLY A 77 19.39 -0.88 -20.73
C GLY A 77 20.46 -1.88 -20.27
N PRO A 78 20.48 -3.09 -20.88
CA PRO A 78 21.48 -4.11 -20.58
C PRO A 78 22.92 -3.67 -20.83
N ASP A 79 23.12 -2.72 -21.76
CA ASP A 79 24.42 -2.08 -22.05
C ASP A 79 24.84 -1.04 -21.00
N GLY A 80 23.98 -0.78 -20.02
CA GLY A 80 24.18 0.22 -18.97
C GLY A 80 23.83 1.65 -19.37
N SER A 81 23.38 1.88 -20.60
CA SER A 81 22.95 3.20 -21.09
C SER A 81 21.56 3.56 -20.54
N GLY A 82 21.28 4.85 -20.41
CA GLY A 82 20.01 5.32 -19.85
C GLY A 82 20.15 6.72 -19.26
N PRO A 83 19.75 7.80 -19.96
CA PRO A 83 19.78 9.13 -19.37
C PRO A 83 18.71 9.25 -18.27
N VAL A 84 18.97 10.10 -17.27
CA VAL A 84 17.89 10.56 -16.38
C VAL A 84 16.95 11.43 -17.21
N ARG A 85 15.65 11.17 -17.08
CA ARG A 85 14.57 11.98 -17.67
C ARG A 85 13.79 12.64 -16.55
N SER A 86 13.33 13.86 -16.80
CA SER A 86 12.37 14.52 -15.91
C SER A 86 10.98 13.95 -16.12
N LEU A 87 10.23 13.82 -15.03
CA LEU A 87 8.82 13.46 -15.00
C LEU A 87 7.90 14.66 -15.26
N GLY A 88 8.46 15.85 -15.51
CA GLY A 88 7.70 17.07 -15.74
C GLY A 88 6.89 17.47 -14.51
N GLY A 89 5.57 17.64 -14.67
CA GLY A 89 4.65 17.95 -13.59
C GLY A 89 4.30 16.76 -12.68
N LEU A 90 4.76 15.55 -13.03
CA LEU A 90 4.54 14.34 -12.26
C LEU A 90 5.70 14.12 -11.27
N ARG A 91 5.40 13.54 -10.11
CA ARG A 91 6.40 13.07 -9.16
C ARG A 91 6.18 11.59 -8.89
N TYR A 92 7.28 10.86 -8.71
CA TYR A 92 7.24 9.55 -8.07
C TYR A 92 7.44 9.75 -6.58
N LYS A 93 6.56 9.18 -5.77
CA LYS A 93 6.48 9.43 -4.32
C LYS A 93 6.55 8.10 -3.58
N MET A 94 7.27 8.07 -2.47
CA MET A 94 7.41 6.90 -1.61
C MET A 94 6.80 7.17 -0.23
N LEU A 95 6.01 6.21 0.26
CA LEU A 95 5.50 6.12 1.62
C LEU A 95 5.95 4.82 2.27
N ARG A 96 6.32 4.89 3.55
CA ARG A 96 6.41 3.73 4.43
C ARG A 96 5.05 3.50 5.08
N SER A 97 4.55 2.27 5.08
CA SER A 97 3.22 1.96 5.62
C SER A 97 3.10 2.30 7.10
N GLY A 98 4.19 2.18 7.87
CA GLY A 98 4.23 2.55 9.29
C GLY A 98 4.15 4.07 9.51
N ASP A 99 4.86 4.87 8.71
CA ASP A 99 4.75 6.34 8.73
C ASP A 99 3.35 6.80 8.33
N PHE A 100 2.78 6.17 7.30
CA PHE A 100 1.42 6.43 6.86
C PHE A 100 0.41 6.16 7.98
N GLU A 101 0.42 4.97 8.58
CA GLU A 101 -0.50 4.62 9.67
C GLU A 101 -0.36 5.56 10.87
N ARG A 102 0.89 5.88 11.29
CA ARG A 102 1.14 6.85 12.37
C ARG A 102 0.60 8.23 12.03
N GLY A 103 0.84 8.71 10.82
CA GLY A 103 0.38 10.01 10.35
C GLY A 103 -1.14 10.13 10.28
N LEU A 104 -1.83 9.04 9.95
CA LEU A 104 -3.29 9.02 9.90
C LEU A 104 -3.95 8.81 11.27
N ARG A 105 -3.21 8.30 12.27
CA ARG A 105 -3.73 7.94 13.60
C ARG A 105 -4.61 9.01 14.27
N PRO A 106 -4.27 10.32 14.24
CA PRO A 106 -5.13 11.34 14.84
C PRO A 106 -6.53 11.35 14.24
N ARG A 107 -6.64 11.23 12.91
CA ARG A 107 -7.94 11.20 12.20
C ARG A 107 -8.65 9.86 12.39
N LEU A 108 -7.91 8.76 12.30
CA LEU A 108 -8.47 7.41 12.50
C LEU A 108 -8.93 7.15 13.94
N SER A 109 -8.67 8.04 14.90
CA SER A 109 -9.23 7.92 16.26
C SER A 109 -10.76 8.01 16.29
N ALA A 110 -11.38 8.58 15.25
CA ALA A 110 -12.84 8.72 15.12
C ALA A 110 -13.56 7.45 14.65
N LEU A 111 -12.86 6.43 14.15
CA LEU A 111 -13.46 5.16 13.73
C LEU A 111 -13.37 4.10 14.84
N ARG A 112 -14.28 3.12 14.80
CA ARG A 112 -14.17 1.94 15.65
C ARG A 112 -13.16 0.97 15.03
N ARG A 113 -12.10 0.60 15.76
CA ARG A 113 -11.17 -0.45 15.31
C ARG A 113 -11.51 -1.78 15.98
N VAL A 114 -11.57 -2.84 15.19
CA VAL A 114 -11.76 -4.21 15.67
C VAL A 114 -10.56 -5.03 15.24
N GLU A 115 -9.84 -5.58 16.20
CA GLU A 115 -8.76 -6.53 15.93
C GLU A 115 -9.34 -7.96 15.91
N ALA A 116 -9.50 -8.52 14.71
CA ALA A 116 -10.11 -9.83 14.50
C ALA A 116 -9.74 -10.39 13.12
N VAL A 117 -9.70 -11.72 13.01
CA VAL A 117 -9.63 -12.41 11.73
C VAL A 117 -11.03 -12.43 11.12
N VAL A 118 -11.20 -11.83 9.95
CA VAL A 118 -12.46 -11.98 9.19
C VAL A 118 -12.50 -13.37 8.57
N GLU A 119 -13.57 -14.11 8.87
CA GLU A 119 -13.81 -15.47 8.38
C GLU A 119 -14.73 -15.44 7.16
N GLU A 120 -15.73 -14.55 7.16
CA GLU A 120 -16.76 -14.46 6.13
C GLU A 120 -17.23 -13.01 5.94
N VAL A 121 -17.56 -12.67 4.70
CA VAL A 121 -18.36 -11.48 4.35
C VAL A 121 -19.53 -11.98 3.52
N ALA A 122 -20.75 -11.73 3.98
CA ALA A 122 -21.96 -12.20 3.32
C ALA A 122 -22.86 -11.00 2.98
N ASP A 123 -23.21 -10.87 1.70
CA ASP A 123 -24.20 -9.90 1.24
C ASP A 123 -25.62 -10.30 1.68
N GLY A 124 -26.44 -9.29 1.92
CA GLY A 124 -27.86 -9.39 2.22
C GLY A 124 -28.67 -8.34 1.48
N PRO A 125 -30.01 -8.34 1.61
CA PRO A 125 -30.87 -7.43 0.86
C PRO A 125 -30.61 -5.94 1.17
N ASP A 126 -30.22 -5.61 2.39
CA ASP A 126 -30.06 -4.22 2.88
C ASP A 126 -28.62 -3.86 3.28
N GLY A 127 -27.63 -4.65 2.86
CA GLY A 127 -26.22 -4.44 3.21
C GLY A 127 -25.43 -5.75 3.25
N ALA A 128 -24.46 -5.85 4.15
CA ALA A 128 -23.66 -7.07 4.33
C ALA A 128 -23.30 -7.29 5.80
N VAL A 129 -22.91 -8.52 6.14
CA VAL A 129 -22.46 -8.91 7.48
C VAL A 129 -21.04 -9.45 7.40
N VAL A 130 -20.16 -8.88 8.23
CA VAL A 130 -18.80 -9.40 8.44
C VAL A 130 -18.80 -10.31 9.66
N VAL A 131 -18.40 -11.57 9.48
CA VAL A 131 -18.17 -12.52 10.57
C VAL A 131 -16.67 -12.54 10.86
N CYS A 132 -16.30 -12.24 12.10
CA CYS A 132 -14.90 -12.19 12.50
C CYS A 132 -14.67 -12.81 13.87
N ARG A 133 -13.48 -13.38 14.06
CA ARG A 133 -13.03 -14.01 15.30
C ARG A 133 -11.87 -13.23 15.91
N THR A 134 -12.03 -12.82 17.16
CA THR A 134 -10.95 -12.19 17.93
C THR A 134 -9.90 -13.23 18.35
N ALA A 135 -8.72 -12.77 18.80
CA ALA A 135 -7.67 -13.67 19.31
C ALA A 135 -8.13 -14.56 20.48
N GLY A 136 -9.08 -14.08 21.30
CA GLY A 136 -9.69 -14.84 22.39
C GLY A 136 -10.74 -15.87 21.94
N GLY A 137 -10.96 -16.05 20.64
CA GLY A 137 -11.90 -17.01 20.08
C GLY A 137 -13.34 -16.51 19.98
N THR A 138 -13.66 -15.33 20.53
CA THR A 138 -14.99 -14.72 20.46
C THR A 138 -15.33 -14.39 19.01
N VAL A 139 -16.44 -14.94 18.53
CA VAL A 139 -17.02 -14.64 17.21
C VAL A 139 -17.94 -13.43 17.33
N SER A 140 -17.78 -12.47 16.43
CA SER A 140 -18.62 -11.28 16.32
C SER A 140 -19.21 -11.20 14.91
N ARG A 141 -20.45 -10.71 14.83
CA ARG A 141 -21.13 -10.39 13.57
C ARG A 141 -21.28 -8.88 13.50
N LEU A 142 -20.74 -8.28 12.45
CA LEU A 142 -20.74 -6.83 12.23
C LEU A 142 -21.63 -6.53 11.01
N PRO A 143 -22.93 -6.25 11.21
CA PRO A 143 -23.78 -5.79 10.12
C PRO A 143 -23.40 -4.35 9.73
N ALA A 144 -23.40 -4.08 8.44
CA ALA A 144 -23.21 -2.76 7.88
C ALA A 144 -23.95 -2.58 6.57
N ARG A 145 -24.25 -1.32 6.22
CA ARG A 145 -24.86 -0.99 4.93
C ARG A 145 -23.87 -1.24 3.79
N TRP A 146 -22.59 -0.93 4.02
CA TRP A 146 -21.52 -1.15 3.05
C TRP A 146 -20.34 -1.88 3.70
N VAL A 147 -19.78 -2.87 2.99
CA VAL A 147 -18.54 -3.54 3.37
C VAL A 147 -17.53 -3.38 2.24
N PHE A 148 -16.34 -2.88 2.57
CA PHE A 148 -15.21 -2.80 1.65
C PHE A 148 -14.14 -3.78 2.11
N ASP A 149 -14.03 -4.91 1.40
CA ASP A 149 -13.04 -5.94 1.70
C ASP A 149 -11.80 -5.79 0.81
N SER A 150 -10.68 -5.42 1.42
CA SER A 150 -9.40 -5.24 0.73
C SER A 150 -8.44 -6.42 0.91
N ARG A 151 -8.91 -7.53 1.50
CA ARG A 151 -8.12 -8.76 1.59
C ARG A 151 -7.87 -9.31 0.18
N PRO A 152 -6.70 -9.91 -0.07
CA PRO A 152 -6.46 -10.64 -1.30
C PRO A 152 -7.53 -11.74 -1.48
N PRO A 153 -8.04 -11.95 -2.69
CA PRO A 153 -8.98 -13.05 -2.93
C PRO A 153 -8.29 -14.39 -2.70
N ALA A 154 -9.02 -15.37 -2.18
CA ALA A 154 -8.50 -16.71 -1.94
C ALA A 154 -8.11 -17.43 -3.25
N VAL A 155 -8.80 -17.10 -4.35
CA VAL A 155 -8.54 -17.61 -5.69
C VAL A 155 -8.36 -16.42 -6.62
N ALA A 156 -7.25 -16.40 -7.35
CA ALA A 156 -7.02 -15.37 -8.35
C ALA A 156 -8.10 -15.44 -9.44
N PRO A 157 -8.59 -14.29 -9.94
CA PRO A 157 -9.55 -14.29 -11.04
C PRO A 157 -8.92 -14.92 -12.30
N PRO A 158 -9.73 -15.54 -13.17
CA PRO A 158 -9.22 -16.14 -14.40
C PRO A 158 -8.55 -15.08 -15.28
N ALA A 159 -7.34 -15.39 -15.77
CA ALA A 159 -6.57 -14.53 -16.64
C ALA A 159 -5.98 -15.33 -17.81
N ARG A 160 -5.86 -14.68 -18.97
CA ARG A 160 -5.18 -15.29 -20.15
C ARG A 160 -3.68 -15.50 -19.92
N THR A 161 -3.09 -14.70 -19.05
CA THR A 161 -1.67 -14.74 -18.69
C THR A 161 -1.55 -14.41 -17.21
N VAL A 162 -0.77 -15.22 -16.50
CA VAL A 162 -0.40 -14.99 -15.10
C VAL A 162 1.11 -14.87 -15.07
N LEU A 163 1.62 -13.77 -14.53
CA LEU A 163 3.04 -13.57 -14.27
C LEU A 163 3.22 -13.49 -12.76
N LEU A 164 4.13 -14.31 -12.22
CA LEU A 164 4.56 -14.17 -10.84
C LEU A 164 5.57 -13.04 -10.78
N GLN A 165 5.37 -12.16 -9.81
CA GLN A 165 6.26 -11.05 -9.57
C GLN A 165 6.99 -11.27 -8.24
N HIS A 166 8.31 -11.41 -8.33
CA HIS A 166 9.18 -11.60 -7.18
C HIS A 166 9.91 -10.30 -6.89
N PHE A 167 9.92 -9.92 -5.61
CA PHE A 167 10.65 -8.75 -5.13
C PHE A 167 11.57 -9.14 -3.99
N ARG A 168 12.78 -8.59 -3.99
CA ARG A 168 13.70 -8.66 -2.86
C ARG A 168 14.42 -7.32 -2.68
N GLY A 169 13.92 -6.53 -1.75
CA GLY A 169 14.43 -5.20 -1.41
C GLY A 169 15.25 -5.17 -0.12
N LEU A 170 16.29 -4.34 -0.10
CA LEU A 170 17.06 -3.98 1.09
C LEU A 170 17.29 -2.47 1.14
N PHE A 171 17.15 -1.89 2.33
CA PHE A 171 17.67 -0.54 2.58
C PHE A 171 19.17 -0.63 2.81
N VAL A 172 19.95 0.02 1.95
CA VAL A 172 21.40 0.06 2.01
C VAL A 172 21.85 1.42 2.49
N ARG A 173 22.71 1.45 3.51
CA ARG A 173 23.42 2.64 3.97
C ARG A 173 24.89 2.55 3.60
N THR A 174 25.45 3.66 3.16
CA THR A 174 26.83 3.75 2.69
C THR A 174 27.60 4.82 3.48
N GLY A 175 28.92 4.67 3.58
CA GLY A 175 29.78 5.65 4.27
C GLY A 175 30.16 6.87 3.44
N ARG A 176 29.76 6.93 2.16
CA ARG A 176 30.04 8.01 1.20
C ARG A 176 28.75 8.35 0.44
N PRO A 177 28.58 9.59 -0.05
CA PRO A 177 27.35 9.98 -0.76
C PRO A 177 27.35 9.43 -2.18
N VAL A 178 26.94 8.17 -2.36
CA VAL A 178 26.98 7.48 -3.67
C VAL A 178 25.64 7.49 -4.41
N PHE A 179 24.55 7.93 -3.77
CA PHE A 179 23.24 7.99 -4.39
C PHE A 179 22.85 9.42 -4.81
N ALA A 180 22.04 9.52 -5.86
CA ALA A 180 21.47 10.78 -6.35
C ALA A 180 20.00 10.90 -5.88
N PRO A 181 19.70 11.67 -4.82
CA PRO A 181 18.35 11.71 -4.20
C PRO A 181 17.27 12.39 -5.04
N ASP A 182 17.62 12.98 -6.18
CA ASP A 182 16.70 13.66 -7.09
C ASP A 182 16.10 12.74 -8.17
N ALA A 183 16.69 11.56 -8.37
CA ALA A 183 16.27 10.60 -9.39
C ALA A 183 16.22 9.15 -8.88
N VAL A 184 15.26 8.39 -9.40
CA VAL A 184 15.20 6.94 -9.22
C VAL A 184 15.82 6.21 -10.40
N GLU A 185 16.50 5.10 -10.11
CA GLU A 185 16.68 4.03 -11.09
C GLU A 185 15.40 3.18 -11.01
N LEU A 186 14.45 3.44 -11.92
CA LEU A 186 13.19 2.69 -11.90
C LEU A 186 13.39 1.28 -12.47
N MET A 187 14.24 1.12 -13.48
CA MET A 187 14.51 -0.19 -14.05
C MET A 187 15.95 -0.26 -14.51
N ASP A 188 16.77 -1.07 -13.85
CA ASP A 188 18.13 -1.38 -14.25
C ASP A 188 18.19 -2.82 -14.80
N PHE A 189 18.21 -2.95 -16.13
CA PHE A 189 18.20 -4.24 -16.84
C PHE A 189 19.57 -4.92 -16.94
N ARG A 190 20.59 -4.43 -16.23
CA ARG A 190 21.90 -5.10 -16.15
C ARG A 190 21.90 -6.33 -15.24
N THR A 191 20.78 -6.64 -14.60
CA THR A 191 20.62 -7.88 -13.84
C THR A 191 20.74 -9.09 -14.77
N PRO A 192 21.24 -10.24 -14.29
CA PRO A 192 21.14 -11.49 -15.03
C PRO A 192 19.68 -11.79 -15.38
N GLN A 193 19.38 -11.93 -16.66
CA GLN A 193 18.02 -12.19 -17.13
C GLN A 193 17.66 -13.67 -16.94
N PRO A 194 16.45 -14.00 -16.47
CA PRO A 194 15.99 -15.38 -16.37
C PRO A 194 15.79 -15.99 -17.77
N ALA A 195 15.74 -17.33 -17.84
CA ALA A 195 15.47 -18.03 -19.11
C ALA A 195 14.07 -17.72 -19.67
N HIS A 196 13.11 -17.43 -18.79
CA HIS A 196 11.76 -17.02 -19.12
C HIS A 196 11.40 -15.76 -18.32
N GLY A 197 10.76 -14.78 -18.97
CA GLY A 197 10.37 -13.53 -18.34
C GLY A 197 11.47 -12.47 -18.40
N LEU A 198 11.62 -11.66 -17.33
CA LEU A 198 12.61 -10.58 -17.26
C LEU A 198 12.94 -10.21 -15.81
N SER A 199 14.14 -9.67 -15.60
CA SER A 199 14.53 -9.11 -14.30
C SER A 199 15.10 -7.70 -14.45
N PHE A 200 14.98 -6.91 -13.38
CA PHE A 200 15.64 -5.61 -13.27
C PHE A 200 15.81 -5.20 -11.81
N GLY A 201 16.71 -4.25 -11.57
CA GLY A 201 16.90 -3.62 -10.27
C GLY A 201 16.19 -2.26 -10.16
N TYR A 202 15.58 -1.99 -9.00
CA TYR A 202 15.28 -0.63 -8.55
C TYR A 202 16.42 -0.09 -7.69
N VAL A 203 16.70 1.20 -7.81
CA VAL A 203 17.42 1.99 -6.80
C VAL A 203 16.59 3.23 -6.52
N LEU A 204 16.07 3.32 -5.29
CA LEU A 204 15.20 4.40 -4.84
C LEU A 204 15.90 5.16 -3.69
N PRO A 205 16.71 6.19 -3.99
CA PRO A 205 17.46 6.92 -2.98
C PRO A 205 16.57 7.78 -2.10
N VAL A 206 16.66 7.60 -0.78
CA VAL A 206 15.98 8.47 0.20
C VAL A 206 16.91 9.58 0.71
N SER A 207 18.23 9.40 0.55
CA SER A 207 19.26 10.41 0.79
C SER A 207 20.50 10.11 -0.06
N PRO A 208 21.55 10.97 -0.06
CA PRO A 208 22.81 10.64 -0.72
C PRO A 208 23.51 9.38 -0.16
N TYR A 209 23.16 8.93 1.05
CA TYR A 209 23.82 7.83 1.75
C TYR A 209 22.95 6.57 1.87
N GLU A 210 21.65 6.70 1.63
CA GLU A 210 20.66 5.63 1.83
C GLU A 210 19.73 5.47 0.63
N ALA A 211 19.49 4.23 0.24
CA ALA A 211 18.54 3.88 -0.81
C ALA A 211 17.86 2.54 -0.52
N LEU A 212 16.63 2.37 -0.99
CA LEU A 212 16.05 1.05 -1.20
C LEU A 212 16.62 0.50 -2.52
N VAL A 213 17.33 -0.62 -2.44
CA VAL A 213 17.82 -1.37 -3.60
C VAL A 213 17.02 -2.66 -3.68
N GLU A 214 16.33 -2.90 -4.80
CA GLU A 214 15.40 -4.02 -4.91
C GLU A 214 15.56 -4.76 -6.22
N TYR A 215 15.77 -6.07 -6.13
CA TYR A 215 15.69 -6.98 -7.27
C TYR A 215 14.23 -7.30 -7.57
N THR A 216 13.85 -7.23 -8.84
CA THR A 216 12.53 -7.61 -9.34
C THR A 216 12.66 -8.60 -10.49
N GLU A 217 11.83 -9.63 -10.46
CA GLU A 217 11.74 -10.62 -11.53
C GLU A 217 10.27 -10.92 -11.84
N PHE A 218 9.97 -11.05 -13.13
CA PHE A 218 8.71 -11.56 -13.65
C PHE A 218 8.97 -12.91 -14.33
N GLY A 219 8.15 -13.92 -14.02
CA GLY A 219 8.25 -15.26 -14.58
C GLY A 219 7.02 -16.11 -14.35
#